data_AF-D3BNJ0-F1
#
_entry.id   AF-D3BNJ0-F1
#
_cell.length_a   1.000
_cell.length_b   1.000
_cell.length_c   1.000
_cell.angle_alpha   90.00
_cell.angle_beta   90.00
_cell.angle_gamma   90.00
#
_symmetry.space_group_name_H-M   'P 1'
#
loop_
_entity.id
_entity.type
_entity.pdbx_description
1 polymer ?
#
loop_
_entity_poly.entity_id
_entity_poly.type
_entity_poly.pdbx_seq_one_letter_code
_entity_poly.pdbx_strand_id
1 'polypeptide(L)'
;MEKFSDWRDGPTGIAPLLPPRNKQSESSFVASLVGNIFYFLLAPILCIIRIPFIIVFTLLLVLFDYIFKTTPLGVVGRVLNRTFAIVFGRSILFLFGFTFIDEAVESLSRSKQPQGSFKSVMLDDIIISNHTSYIDIIYLVYRFSPMFAVPPSDRDGVVEGRLIPLSLAGALKNAMFSPVQLYSDSIATEQLLARINNSWVGPLVVFAEGTTSNGLGLLEPAQVYLSRNCVPTLPLDGSSNQSVDTQDVVEWFDALFKALSSLTNCRRTKITAHKKLSFVAYWRGYKVKYDKSTEKKHK
;
A
#
# COMPACT_ATOMS: atom_id res chain seq x y z
N MET A 1 15.91 -4.85 25.81
CA MET A 1 15.69 -4.84 24.33
C MET A 1 15.06 -3.54 23.82
N GLU A 2 14.93 -2.49 24.64
CA GLU A 2 14.21 -1.26 24.28
C GLU A 2 14.94 -0.36 23.26
N LYS A 3 16.28 -0.41 23.17
CA LYS A 3 17.04 0.46 22.25
C LYS A 3 16.70 0.27 20.75
N PHE A 4 16.09 -0.86 20.38
CA PHE A 4 15.68 -1.15 19.00
C PHE A 4 14.19 -0.90 18.72
N SER A 5 13.38 -0.56 19.74
CA SER A 5 11.96 -0.22 19.52
C SER A 5 11.78 1.10 18.78
N ASP A 6 12.72 2.03 18.94
CA ASP A 6 12.70 3.34 18.27
C ASP A 6 12.88 3.26 16.73
N TRP A 7 13.26 2.09 16.23
CA TRP A 7 13.44 1.79 14.80
C TRP A 7 12.28 1.01 14.22
N ARG A 8 11.21 0.80 14.98
CA ARG A 8 9.95 0.27 14.45
C ARG A 8 9.37 1.28 13.48
N ASP A 9 8.83 0.74 12.39
CA ASP A 9 7.93 1.48 11.55
C ASP A 9 6.57 1.56 12.27
N GLY A 10 6.07 2.77 12.49
CA GLY A 10 4.83 3.02 13.24
C GLY A 10 3.61 2.33 12.61
N PRO A 11 3.32 2.58 11.32
CA PRO A 11 2.18 1.98 10.63
C PRO A 11 2.26 0.45 10.43
N THR A 12 3.44 -0.12 10.16
CA THR A 12 3.54 -1.58 9.96
C THR A 12 3.88 -2.35 11.23
N GLY A 13 4.37 -1.67 12.29
CA GLY A 13 4.89 -2.30 13.51
C GLY A 13 6.15 -3.14 13.28
N ILE A 14 6.68 -3.17 12.06
CA ILE A 14 7.83 -4.00 11.68
C ILE A 14 9.12 -3.33 12.19
N ALA A 15 9.95 -4.12 12.86
CA ALA A 15 11.30 -3.70 13.24
C ALA A 15 12.30 -4.24 12.21
N PRO A 16 12.78 -3.43 11.25
CA PRO A 16 13.64 -3.90 10.15
C PRO A 16 15.00 -4.43 10.62
N LEU A 17 15.41 -4.07 11.84
CA LEU A 17 16.67 -4.49 12.46
C LEU A 17 16.54 -5.69 13.40
N LEU A 18 15.32 -6.13 13.68
CA LEU A 18 15.09 -7.33 14.47
C LEU A 18 14.69 -8.45 13.51
N PRO A 19 15.16 -9.70 13.74
CA PRO A 19 14.58 -10.82 13.04
C PRO A 19 13.06 -10.79 13.29
N PRO A 20 12.23 -11.12 12.28
CA PRO A 20 10.80 -11.17 12.44
C PRO A 20 10.51 -12.07 13.64
N ARG A 21 9.95 -11.46 14.70
CA ARG A 21 9.65 -12.20 15.91
C ARG A 21 8.50 -13.13 15.54
N ASN A 22 8.74 -14.44 15.57
CA ASN A 22 7.63 -15.39 15.55
C ASN A 22 6.65 -14.93 16.63
N LYS A 23 5.36 -14.78 16.29
CA LYS A 23 4.29 -14.60 17.29
C LYS A 23 4.24 -15.88 18.14
N GLN A 24 5.20 -16.07 19.03
CA GLN A 24 5.13 -17.07 20.07
C GLN A 24 4.13 -16.53 21.07
N SER A 25 2.94 -17.12 21.09
CA SER A 25 1.95 -16.82 22.10
C SER A 25 2.56 -17.20 23.45
N GLU A 26 2.81 -16.22 24.30
CA GLU A 26 2.97 -16.46 25.74
C GLU A 26 1.60 -16.80 26.35
N SER A 27 0.94 -17.81 25.78
CA SER A 27 -0.31 -18.36 26.30
C SER A 27 0.04 -19.43 27.32
N SER A 28 -0.50 -19.31 28.52
CA SER A 28 -0.48 -20.39 29.52
C SER A 28 -0.96 -21.70 28.87
N PHE A 29 -0.40 -22.84 29.28
CA PHE A 29 -0.72 -24.16 28.72
C PHE A 29 -2.24 -24.43 28.64
N VAL A 30 -2.98 -23.97 29.66
CA VAL A 30 -4.45 -24.06 29.71
C VAL A 30 -5.12 -23.16 28.66
N ALA A 31 -4.65 -21.92 28.48
CA ALA A 31 -5.16 -21.04 27.43
C ALA A 31 -4.85 -21.58 26.02
N SER A 32 -3.71 -22.25 25.84
CA SER A 32 -3.38 -22.93 24.59
C SER A 32 -4.29 -24.13 24.34
N LEU A 33 -4.59 -24.95 25.36
CA LEU A 33 -5.45 -26.13 25.20
C LEU A 33 -6.90 -25.73 24.88
N VAL A 34 -7.47 -24.78 25.62
CA VAL A 34 -8.82 -24.26 25.40
C VAL A 34 -8.90 -23.55 24.05
N GLY A 35 -7.90 -22.73 23.71
CA GLY A 35 -7.80 -22.06 22.41
C GLY A 35 -7.72 -23.05 21.24
N ASN A 36 -6.94 -24.13 21.39
CA ASN A 36 -6.82 -25.17 20.37
C ASN A 36 -8.15 -25.92 20.19
N ILE A 37 -8.86 -26.27 21.26
CA ILE A 37 -10.16 -26.97 21.16
C ILE A 37 -11.20 -26.09 20.46
N PHE A 38 -11.29 -24.82 20.84
CA PHE A 38 -12.15 -23.85 20.15
C PHE A 38 -11.76 -23.67 18.69
N TYR A 39 -10.47 -23.60 18.37
CA TYR A 39 -9.99 -23.47 17.01
C TYR A 39 -10.31 -24.73 16.17
N PHE A 40 -10.09 -25.93 16.72
CA PHE A 40 -10.33 -27.18 15.99
C PHE A 40 -11.81 -27.51 15.82
N LEU A 41 -12.70 -27.14 16.76
CA LEU A 41 -14.13 -27.44 16.68
C LEU A 41 -14.94 -26.30 16.07
N LEU A 42 -14.74 -25.07 16.55
CA LEU A 42 -15.60 -23.94 16.19
C LEU A 42 -15.14 -23.26 14.90
N ALA A 43 -13.82 -23.14 14.65
CA ALA A 43 -13.32 -22.49 13.44
C ALA A 43 -13.77 -23.18 12.13
N PRO A 44 -13.75 -24.52 11.98
CA PRO A 44 -14.22 -25.13 10.73
C PRO A 44 -15.72 -24.92 10.51
N ILE A 45 -16.54 -24.97 11.57
CA ILE A 45 -17.98 -24.69 11.48
C ILE A 45 -18.22 -23.25 11.02
N LEU A 46 -17.52 -22.30 11.66
CA LEU A 46 -17.59 -20.89 11.30
C LEU A 46 -17.11 -20.65 9.85
N CYS A 47 -16.08 -21.38 9.42
CA CYS A 47 -15.54 -21.29 8.06
C CYS A 47 -16.54 -21.80 7.02
N ILE A 48 -17.15 -22.97 7.26
CA ILE A 48 -18.20 -23.55 6.40
C ILE A 48 -19.38 -22.59 6.24
N ILE A 49 -19.76 -21.89 7.32
CA ILE A 49 -20.84 -20.91 7.28
C ILE A 49 -20.40 -19.64 6.53
N ARG A 50 -19.20 -19.11 6.79
CA ARG A 50 -18.75 -17.81 6.25
C ARG A 50 -18.35 -17.86 4.78
N ILE A 51 -17.66 -18.91 4.33
CA ILE A 51 -17.17 -19.05 2.96
C ILE A 51 -18.27 -18.81 1.90
N PRO A 52 -19.47 -19.43 1.96
CA PRO A 52 -20.49 -19.21 0.94
C PRO A 52 -20.95 -17.73 0.91
N PHE A 53 -21.08 -17.07 2.05
CA PHE A 53 -21.39 -15.63 2.09
C PHE A 53 -20.28 -14.77 1.52
N ILE A 54 -19.01 -15.08 1.82
CA ILE A 54 -17.86 -14.38 1.24
C ILE A 54 -17.88 -14.51 -0.28
N ILE A 55 -18.11 -15.71 -0.81
CA ILE A 55 -18.18 -15.96 -2.25
C ILE A 55 -19.33 -15.17 -2.87
N VAL A 56 -20.54 -15.29 -2.33
CA VAL A 56 -21.73 -14.60 -2.86
C VAL A 56 -21.55 -13.08 -2.84
N PHE A 57 -21.08 -12.51 -1.73
CA PHE A 57 -20.86 -11.06 -1.64
C PHE A 57 -19.74 -10.59 -2.55
N THR A 58 -18.67 -11.38 -2.74
CA THR A 58 -17.59 -11.04 -3.67
C THR A 58 -18.10 -11.05 -5.11
N LEU A 59 -18.92 -12.04 -5.49
CA LEU A 59 -19.54 -12.11 -6.82
C LEU A 59 -20.48 -10.92 -7.06
N LEU A 60 -21.32 -10.58 -6.08
CA LEU A 60 -22.19 -9.40 -6.18
C LEU A 60 -21.38 -8.11 -6.29
N LEU A 61 -20.32 -7.95 -5.49
CA LEU A 61 -19.44 -6.79 -5.55
C LEU A 61 -18.81 -6.63 -6.94
N VAL A 62 -18.26 -7.71 -7.51
CA VAL A 62 -17.68 -7.71 -8.87
C VAL A 62 -18.73 -7.40 -9.93
N LEU A 63 -19.93 -7.99 -9.81
CA LEU A 63 -21.02 -7.79 -10.75
C LEU A 63 -21.48 -6.32 -10.78
N PHE A 64 -21.75 -5.73 -9.61
CA PHE A 64 -22.18 -4.34 -9.52
C PHE A 64 -21.08 -3.36 -9.97
N ASP A 65 -19.82 -3.61 -9.59
CA ASP A 65 -18.69 -2.79 -10.05
C ASP A 65 -18.58 -2.80 -11.58
N TYR A 66 -18.75 -3.97 -12.19
CA TYR A 66 -18.75 -4.11 -13.64
C TYR A 66 -19.93 -3.36 -14.28
N ILE A 67 -21.16 -3.57 -13.80
CA ILE A 67 -22.38 -2.94 -14.36
C ILE A 67 -22.28 -1.41 -14.28
N PHE A 68 -21.93 -0.85 -13.13
CA PHE A 68 -21.93 0.60 -12.93
C PHE A 68 -20.75 1.31 -13.60
N LYS A 69 -19.61 0.64 -13.79
CA LYS A 69 -18.47 1.21 -14.53
C LYS A 69 -18.61 1.09 -16.05
N THR A 70 -19.33 0.09 -16.55
CA THR A 70 -19.58 -0.08 -17.99
C THR A 70 -20.75 0.77 -18.49
N THR A 71 -21.75 1.02 -17.64
CA THR A 71 -22.90 1.85 -18.01
C THR A 71 -22.57 3.33 -17.80
N PRO A 72 -22.70 4.21 -18.80
CA PRO A 72 -22.35 5.63 -18.70
C PRO A 72 -23.41 6.44 -17.93
N LEU A 73 -23.58 6.14 -16.64
CA LEU A 73 -24.54 6.81 -15.74
C LEU A 73 -23.95 8.04 -15.02
N GLY A 74 -22.71 8.40 -15.35
CA GLY A 74 -22.00 9.53 -14.75
C GLY A 74 -21.96 9.47 -13.22
N VAL A 75 -22.30 10.60 -12.58
CA VAL A 75 -22.33 10.76 -11.11
C VAL A 75 -23.24 9.73 -10.44
N VAL A 76 -24.41 9.45 -11.02
CA VAL A 76 -25.39 8.53 -10.45
C VAL A 76 -24.81 7.12 -10.39
N GLY A 77 -24.16 6.68 -11.48
CA GLY A 77 -23.46 5.40 -11.52
C GLY A 77 -22.38 5.31 -10.43
N ARG A 78 -21.64 6.40 -10.19
CA ARG A 78 -20.64 6.44 -9.13
C ARG A 78 -21.24 6.34 -7.74
N VAL A 79 -22.29 7.10 -7.44
CA VAL A 79 -22.95 7.06 -6.12
C VAL A 79 -23.51 5.67 -5.84
N LEU A 80 -24.13 5.04 -6.84
CA LEU A 80 -24.63 3.67 -6.73
C LEU A 80 -23.47 2.68 -6.52
N ASN A 81 -22.44 2.71 -7.37
CA ASN A 81 -21.28 1.83 -7.22
C ASN A 81 -20.63 2.00 -5.84
N ARG A 82 -20.52 3.24 -5.38
CA ARG A 82 -19.95 3.59 -4.08
C ARG A 82 -20.76 2.99 -2.93
N THR A 83 -22.08 3.08 -3.01
CA THR A 83 -22.98 2.54 -1.99
C THR A 83 -22.86 1.02 -1.91
N PHE A 84 -22.89 0.33 -3.05
CA PHE A 84 -22.73 -1.12 -3.10
C PHE A 84 -21.32 -1.57 -2.68
N ALA A 85 -20.28 -0.84 -3.08
CA ALA A 85 -18.90 -1.09 -2.65
C ALA A 85 -18.75 -0.97 -1.13
N ILE A 86 -19.41 0.03 -0.51
CA ILE A 86 -19.41 0.19 0.93
C ILE A 86 -20.12 -0.99 1.61
N VAL A 87 -21.33 -1.33 1.17
CA VAL A 87 -22.15 -2.39 1.80
C VAL A 87 -21.48 -3.76 1.66
N PHE A 88 -21.15 -4.18 0.43
CA PHE A 88 -20.57 -5.50 0.19
C PHE A 88 -19.11 -5.58 0.64
N GLY A 89 -18.29 -4.57 0.33
CA GLY A 89 -16.89 -4.56 0.75
C GLY A 89 -16.75 -4.61 2.27
N ARG A 90 -17.56 -3.84 3.01
CA ARG A 90 -17.56 -3.88 4.48
C ARG A 90 -18.06 -5.22 5.03
N SER A 91 -19.10 -5.79 4.42
CA SER A 91 -19.62 -7.11 4.81
C SER A 91 -18.58 -8.21 4.60
N ILE A 92 -17.84 -8.17 3.50
CA ILE A 92 -16.75 -9.13 3.21
C ILE A 92 -15.63 -8.98 4.25
N LEU A 93 -15.18 -7.76 4.54
CA LEU A 93 -14.16 -7.52 5.57
C LEU A 93 -14.61 -8.02 6.95
N PHE A 94 -15.87 -7.79 7.31
CA PHE A 94 -16.43 -8.30 8.56
C PHE A 94 -16.44 -9.83 8.61
N LEU A 95 -16.81 -10.51 7.51
CA LEU A 95 -16.77 -11.98 7.43
C LEU A 95 -15.34 -12.53 7.55
N PHE A 96 -14.34 -11.82 7.02
CA PHE A 96 -12.92 -12.13 7.24
C PHE A 96 -12.44 -11.85 8.67
N GLY A 97 -13.24 -11.19 9.50
CA GLY A 97 -12.92 -10.88 10.90
C GLY A 97 -12.34 -9.49 11.12
N PHE A 98 -12.29 -8.64 10.09
CA PHE A 98 -11.85 -7.25 10.20
C PHE A 98 -13.02 -6.36 10.64
N THR A 99 -13.23 -6.28 11.96
CA THR A 99 -14.29 -5.44 12.55
C THR A 99 -13.94 -3.97 12.45
N PHE A 100 -12.69 -3.57 12.67
CA PHE A 100 -12.21 -2.19 12.51
C PHE A 100 -10.81 -2.22 11.90
N ILE A 101 -10.52 -1.24 11.05
CA ILE A 101 -9.21 -1.03 10.45
C ILE A 101 -8.84 0.39 10.83
N ASP A 102 -7.77 0.53 11.61
CA ASP A 102 -7.30 1.84 12.07
C ASP A 102 -6.61 2.57 10.92
N GLU A 103 -7.06 3.79 10.62
CA GLU A 103 -6.49 4.66 9.60
C GLU A 103 -5.66 5.75 10.28
N ALA A 104 -4.35 5.83 9.99
CA ALA A 104 -3.44 6.85 10.51
C ALA A 104 -2.66 7.53 9.38
N VAL A 105 -2.54 8.87 9.45
CA VAL A 105 -1.74 9.65 8.50
C VAL A 105 -0.32 9.76 9.04
N GLU A 106 0.65 9.41 8.22
CA GLU A 106 2.07 9.40 8.59
C GLU A 106 2.89 10.23 7.60
N SER A 107 3.88 10.96 8.10
CA SER A 107 4.82 11.70 7.25
C SER A 107 6.07 10.88 6.96
N LEU A 108 6.54 10.94 5.71
CA LEU A 108 7.79 10.29 5.27
C LEU A 108 9.03 10.71 6.08
N SER A 109 9.01 11.92 6.65
CA SER A 109 10.06 12.41 7.54
C SER A 109 9.58 12.40 8.98
N ARG A 110 10.29 11.68 9.85
CA ARG A 110 10.03 11.62 11.30
C ARG A 110 10.05 12.99 11.99
N SER A 111 10.72 13.98 11.39
CA SER A 111 10.82 15.34 11.93
C SER A 111 9.67 16.25 11.51
N LYS A 112 8.86 15.82 10.54
CA LYS A 112 7.71 16.59 10.06
C LYS A 112 6.46 16.06 10.77
N GLN A 113 5.51 16.95 10.99
CA GLN A 113 4.18 16.52 11.43
C GLN A 113 3.47 15.86 10.24
N PRO A 114 2.67 14.81 10.47
CA PRO A 114 1.84 14.23 9.43
C PRO A 114 0.90 15.31 8.87
N GLN A 115 0.92 15.48 7.55
CA GLN A 115 0.04 16.40 6.84
C GLN A 115 -0.83 15.59 5.87
N GLY A 116 -2.13 15.89 5.83
CA GLY A 116 -3.10 15.25 4.93
C GLY A 116 -4.30 14.64 5.66
N SER A 117 -5.27 14.16 4.89
CA SER A 117 -6.46 13.48 5.40
C SER A 117 -6.94 12.40 4.43
N PHE A 118 -7.43 11.28 4.95
CA PHE A 118 -8.09 10.26 4.12
C PHE A 118 -9.45 10.70 3.53
N LYS A 119 -9.97 11.86 3.95
CA LYS A 119 -11.22 12.43 3.40
C LYS A 119 -11.00 13.30 2.17
N SER A 120 -9.76 13.73 1.90
CA SER A 120 -9.47 14.67 0.82
C SER A 120 -9.23 14.01 -0.54
N VAL A 121 -9.33 12.68 -0.64
CA VAL A 121 -9.05 11.96 -1.89
C VAL A 121 -10.10 12.29 -2.95
N MET A 122 -9.66 12.94 -4.03
CA MET A 122 -10.44 13.35 -5.20
C MET A 122 -10.56 12.23 -6.25
N LEU A 123 -11.31 12.49 -7.33
CA LEU A 123 -11.50 11.54 -8.42
C LEU A 123 -10.25 11.36 -9.29
N ASP A 124 -9.47 12.42 -9.46
CA ASP A 124 -8.27 12.43 -10.29
C ASP A 124 -7.00 12.08 -9.50
N ASP A 125 -7.17 11.74 -8.22
CA ASP A 125 -6.06 11.40 -7.36
C ASP A 125 -5.52 10.01 -7.67
N ILE A 126 -4.22 9.89 -7.44
CA ILE A 126 -3.47 8.66 -7.61
C ILE A 126 -3.05 8.15 -6.25
N ILE A 127 -3.46 6.92 -5.95
CA ILE A 127 -3.13 6.20 -4.73
C ILE A 127 -2.08 5.15 -5.09
N ILE A 128 -0.86 5.33 -4.60
CA ILE A 128 0.18 4.32 -4.70
C ILE A 128 0.12 3.46 -3.44
N SER A 129 -0.10 2.16 -3.61
CA SER A 129 -0.21 1.22 -2.51
C SER A 129 0.75 0.05 -2.68
N ASN A 130 1.24 -0.46 -1.56
CA ASN A 130 1.77 -1.82 -1.52
C ASN A 130 0.65 -2.82 -1.85
N HIS A 131 1.05 -4.02 -2.29
CA HIS A 131 0.12 -5.09 -2.55
C HIS A 131 0.56 -6.33 -1.78
N THR A 132 -0.15 -6.66 -0.70
CA THR A 132 0.18 -7.79 0.17
C THR A 132 -0.86 -8.89 0.09
N SER A 133 -2.14 -8.54 -0.07
CA SER A 133 -3.21 -9.52 -0.18
C SER A 133 -4.42 -9.01 -0.94
N TYR A 134 -5.35 -9.91 -1.25
CA TYR A 134 -6.67 -9.54 -1.78
C TYR A 134 -7.50 -8.70 -0.80
N ILE A 135 -7.18 -8.70 0.50
CA ILE A 135 -7.84 -7.83 1.50
C ILE A 135 -7.58 -6.36 1.19
N ASP A 136 -6.39 -6.02 0.68
CA ASP A 136 -6.04 -4.65 0.32
C ASP A 136 -6.95 -4.15 -0.80
N ILE A 137 -7.24 -5.00 -1.78
CA ILE A 137 -8.16 -4.68 -2.88
C ILE A 137 -9.57 -4.44 -2.32
N ILE A 138 -10.08 -5.34 -1.48
CA ILE A 138 -11.42 -5.21 -0.89
C ILE A 138 -11.53 -3.93 -0.06
N TYR A 139 -10.51 -3.63 0.75
CA TYR A 139 -10.43 -2.42 1.54
C TYR A 139 -10.43 -1.17 0.64
N LEU A 140 -9.60 -1.13 -0.40
CA LEU A 140 -9.52 0.02 -1.31
C LEU A 140 -10.80 0.20 -2.13
N VAL A 141 -11.49 -0.87 -2.53
CA VAL A 141 -12.83 -0.81 -3.15
C VAL A 141 -13.84 -0.21 -2.20
N TYR A 142 -13.94 -0.76 -0.99
CA TYR A 142 -14.81 -0.25 0.05
C TYR A 142 -14.50 1.23 0.34
N ARG A 143 -13.23 1.62 0.35
CA ARG A 143 -12.79 2.94 0.81
C ARG A 143 -12.79 4.03 -0.26
N PHE A 144 -12.58 3.70 -1.54
CA PHE A 144 -12.50 4.70 -2.61
C PHE A 144 -13.31 4.37 -3.87
N SER A 145 -13.76 3.13 -4.05
CA SER A 145 -14.30 2.63 -5.33
C SER A 145 -13.40 3.05 -6.51
N PRO A 146 -12.14 2.57 -6.56
CA PRO A 146 -11.13 3.03 -7.50
C PRO A 146 -11.14 2.23 -8.80
N MET A 147 -10.33 2.68 -9.76
CA MET A 147 -9.79 1.85 -10.83
C MET A 147 -8.41 1.32 -10.39
N PHE A 148 -8.14 0.04 -10.60
CA PHE A 148 -6.84 -0.54 -10.26
C PHE A 148 -5.91 -0.51 -11.46
N ALA A 149 -4.61 -0.46 -11.22
CA ALA A 149 -3.60 -0.64 -12.24
C ALA A 149 -2.32 -1.27 -11.69
N VAL A 150 -1.61 -1.97 -12.57
CA VAL A 150 -0.33 -2.62 -12.29
C VAL A 150 0.69 -2.32 -13.39
N PRO A 151 1.99 -2.27 -13.08
CA PRO A 151 3.03 -2.19 -14.09
C PRO A 151 3.14 -3.48 -14.92
N PRO A 152 3.59 -3.41 -16.18
CA PRO A 152 3.93 -4.59 -16.98
C PRO A 152 5.16 -5.32 -16.40
N SER A 153 5.18 -6.65 -16.50
CA SER A 153 6.20 -7.53 -15.91
C SER A 153 6.91 -8.45 -16.91
N ASP A 154 6.54 -8.38 -18.19
CA ASP A 154 7.00 -9.32 -19.25
C ASP A 154 8.36 -8.97 -19.87
N ARG A 155 8.86 -7.75 -19.67
CA ARG A 155 10.12 -7.29 -20.27
C ARG A 155 11.20 -7.06 -19.23
N ASP A 156 12.42 -7.45 -19.55
CA ASP A 156 13.62 -7.09 -18.80
C ASP A 156 13.90 -5.60 -18.98
N GLY A 157 13.60 -4.81 -17.95
CA GLY A 157 13.85 -3.36 -17.94
C GLY A 157 12.66 -2.58 -17.39
N VAL A 158 12.95 -1.43 -16.80
CA VAL A 158 11.91 -0.56 -16.25
C VAL A 158 11.16 0.11 -17.40
N VAL A 159 9.90 -0.25 -17.56
CA VAL A 159 9.01 0.39 -18.53
C VAL A 159 8.41 1.63 -17.87
N GLU A 160 9.02 2.77 -18.15
CA GLU A 160 8.60 4.06 -17.60
C GLU A 160 7.23 4.50 -18.15
N GLY A 161 6.36 4.99 -17.26
CA GLY A 161 5.17 5.75 -17.67
C GLY A 161 4.01 4.94 -18.26
N ARG A 162 3.99 3.60 -18.11
CA ARG A 162 2.89 2.74 -18.60
C ARG A 162 2.30 1.87 -17.51
N LEU A 163 1.00 1.65 -17.61
CA LEU A 163 0.18 0.90 -16.66
C LEU A 163 -0.83 0.02 -17.36
N ILE A 164 -1.10 -1.14 -16.79
CA ILE A 164 -2.16 -2.04 -17.22
C ILE A 164 -3.37 -1.78 -16.32
N PRO A 165 -4.48 -1.21 -16.85
CA PRO A 165 -5.70 -1.03 -16.08
C PRO A 165 -6.34 -2.38 -15.75
N LEU A 166 -6.72 -2.55 -14.49
CA LEU A 166 -7.41 -3.73 -14.00
C LEU A 166 -8.82 -3.37 -13.53
N SER A 167 -9.80 -4.18 -13.94
CA SER A 167 -11.10 -4.21 -13.29
C SER A 167 -10.98 -4.79 -11.88
N LEU A 168 -12.02 -4.68 -11.04
CA LEU A 168 -12.01 -5.34 -9.73
C LEU A 168 -11.75 -6.84 -9.83
N ALA A 169 -12.40 -7.52 -10.79
CA ALA A 169 -12.15 -8.94 -11.05
C ALA A 169 -10.69 -9.19 -11.48
N GLY A 170 -10.14 -8.32 -12.33
CA GLY A 170 -8.74 -8.39 -12.77
C GLY A 170 -7.76 -8.22 -11.61
N ALA A 171 -8.02 -7.26 -10.72
CA ALA A 171 -7.22 -7.03 -9.52
C ALA A 171 -7.28 -8.24 -8.57
N LEU A 172 -8.46 -8.80 -8.30
CA LEU A 172 -8.60 -10.00 -7.47
C LEU A 172 -7.89 -11.21 -8.10
N LYS A 173 -8.03 -11.40 -9.41
CA LYS A 173 -7.29 -12.44 -10.15
C LYS A 173 -5.78 -12.21 -10.05
N ASN A 174 -5.32 -10.97 -10.15
CA ASN A 174 -3.91 -10.62 -10.00
C ASN A 174 -3.38 -11.00 -8.61
N ALA A 175 -4.15 -10.72 -7.57
CA ALA A 175 -3.77 -11.06 -6.19
C ALA A 175 -3.77 -12.57 -5.90
N MET A 176 -4.60 -13.35 -6.59
CA MET A 176 -4.73 -14.79 -6.35
C MET A 176 -3.76 -15.64 -7.17
N PHE A 177 -3.51 -15.24 -8.42
CA PHE A 177 -2.79 -16.08 -9.38
C PHE A 177 -1.50 -15.45 -9.90
N SER A 178 -1.25 -14.16 -9.62
CA SER A 178 -0.08 -13.42 -10.08
C SER A 178 0.27 -13.68 -11.56
N PRO A 179 -0.67 -13.45 -12.49
CA PRO A 179 -0.41 -13.67 -13.91
C PRO A 179 0.68 -12.74 -14.43
N VAL A 180 1.39 -13.18 -15.47
CA VAL A 180 2.35 -12.32 -16.18
C VAL A 180 1.61 -11.14 -16.80
N GLN A 181 2.11 -9.93 -16.55
CA GLN A 181 1.53 -8.68 -17.00
C GLN A 181 2.19 -8.24 -18.31
N LEU A 182 1.49 -8.40 -19.42
CA LEU A 182 2.05 -8.19 -20.76
C LEU A 182 2.16 -6.70 -21.11
N TYR A 183 3.29 -6.32 -21.70
CA TYR A 183 3.49 -4.95 -22.18
C TYR A 183 2.47 -4.53 -23.25
N SER A 184 1.97 -5.48 -24.05
CA SER A 184 0.95 -5.22 -25.08
C SER A 184 -0.34 -4.61 -24.53
N ASP A 185 -0.67 -4.94 -23.29
CA ASP A 185 -1.92 -4.55 -22.64
C ASP A 185 -1.74 -3.24 -21.85
N SER A 186 -0.51 -2.71 -21.82
CA SER A 186 -0.16 -1.49 -21.10
C SER A 186 -0.58 -0.24 -21.88
N ILE A 187 -1.11 0.73 -21.14
CA ILE A 187 -1.55 2.03 -21.62
C ILE A 187 -0.66 3.10 -20.98
N ALA A 188 -0.41 4.21 -21.68
CA ALA A 188 0.31 5.33 -21.08
C ALA A 188 -0.46 5.89 -19.89
N THR A 189 0.24 6.22 -18.80
CA THR A 189 -0.39 6.69 -17.56
C THR A 189 -1.26 7.94 -17.79
N GLU A 190 -0.83 8.86 -18.66
CA GLU A 190 -1.62 10.05 -19.04
C GLU A 190 -2.96 9.69 -19.69
N GLN A 191 -2.96 8.72 -20.61
CA GLN A 191 -4.18 8.28 -21.29
C GLN A 191 -5.15 7.63 -20.31
N LEU A 192 -4.61 6.92 -19.31
CA LEU A 192 -5.40 6.30 -18.26
C LEU A 192 -6.00 7.38 -17.32
N LEU A 193 -5.23 8.40 -16.95
CA LEU A 193 -5.73 9.54 -16.17
C LEU A 193 -6.78 10.34 -16.95
N ALA A 194 -6.56 10.58 -18.24
CA ALA A 194 -7.57 11.21 -19.10
C ALA A 194 -8.85 10.38 -19.17
N ARG A 195 -8.75 9.04 -19.22
CA ARG A 195 -9.92 8.15 -19.17
C ARG A 195 -10.64 8.27 -17.83
N ILE A 196 -9.91 8.36 -16.72
CA ILE A 196 -10.49 8.55 -15.39
C ILE A 196 -11.14 9.91 -15.28
N ASN A 197 -10.52 11.01 -15.68
CA ASN A 197 -11.14 12.33 -15.59
C ASN A 197 -12.43 12.42 -16.44
N ASN A 198 -12.42 11.79 -17.63
CA ASN A 198 -13.61 11.69 -18.48
C ASN A 198 -14.68 10.70 -17.97
N SER A 199 -14.41 9.93 -16.91
CA SER A 199 -15.32 8.90 -16.41
C SER A 199 -15.52 9.00 -14.90
N TRP A 200 -16.72 8.73 -14.40
CA TRP A 200 -16.97 8.81 -12.96
C TRP A 200 -16.52 7.52 -12.22
N VAL A 201 -15.34 7.00 -12.57
CA VAL A 201 -14.84 5.69 -12.12
C VAL A 201 -14.06 5.78 -10.80
N GLY A 202 -13.59 6.97 -10.42
CA GLY A 202 -12.89 7.21 -9.15
C GLY A 202 -11.37 7.22 -9.25
N PRO A 203 -10.68 7.38 -8.11
CA PRO A 203 -9.23 7.53 -8.09
C PRO A 203 -8.52 6.30 -8.66
N LEU A 204 -7.33 6.53 -9.18
CA LEU A 204 -6.45 5.48 -9.69
C LEU A 204 -5.66 4.87 -8.53
N VAL A 205 -5.85 3.59 -8.27
CA VAL A 205 -4.98 2.83 -7.37
C VAL A 205 -3.94 2.09 -8.18
N VAL A 206 -2.66 2.33 -7.88
CA VAL A 206 -1.54 1.64 -8.49
C VAL A 206 -0.84 0.75 -7.47
N PHE A 207 -0.77 -0.54 -7.79
CA PHE A 207 0.07 -1.49 -7.07
C PHE A 207 1.46 -1.50 -7.71
N ALA A 208 2.36 -0.65 -7.18
CA ALA A 208 3.69 -0.42 -7.77
C ALA A 208 4.57 -1.68 -7.78
N GLU A 209 4.29 -2.65 -6.91
CA GLU A 209 4.97 -3.95 -6.83
C GLU A 209 4.57 -4.92 -7.96
N GLY A 210 3.48 -4.65 -8.70
CA GLY A 210 2.97 -5.50 -9.78
C GLY A 210 2.28 -6.80 -9.33
N THR A 211 2.70 -7.37 -8.21
CA THR A 211 2.18 -8.61 -7.63
C THR A 211 2.08 -8.53 -6.10
N THR A 212 1.42 -9.51 -5.48
CA THR A 212 1.31 -9.61 -4.01
C THR A 212 2.64 -10.02 -3.37
N SER A 213 3.06 -9.29 -2.35
CA SER A 213 4.17 -9.63 -1.46
C SER A 213 3.73 -10.49 -0.28
N ASN A 214 4.69 -11.09 0.42
CA ASN A 214 4.43 -11.93 1.59
C ASN A 214 4.16 -11.14 2.89
N GLY A 215 4.07 -9.80 2.82
CA GLY A 215 3.86 -8.92 3.96
C GLY A 215 5.06 -8.81 4.93
N LEU A 216 6.17 -9.48 4.64
CA LEU A 216 7.42 -9.39 5.41
C LEU A 216 8.42 -8.39 4.81
N GLY A 217 8.18 -7.95 3.57
CA GLY A 217 8.96 -6.95 2.87
C GLY A 217 8.23 -6.45 1.63
N LEU A 218 8.66 -5.30 1.14
CA LEU A 218 8.18 -4.71 -0.11
C LEU A 218 9.01 -5.24 -1.28
N LEU A 219 8.35 -5.54 -2.40
CA LEU A 219 9.02 -5.78 -3.67
C LEU A 219 9.56 -4.47 -4.24
N GLU A 220 10.47 -4.58 -5.19
CA GLU A 220 10.99 -3.40 -5.90
C GLU A 220 9.86 -2.74 -6.70
N PRO A 221 9.50 -1.48 -6.41
CA PRO A 221 8.41 -0.82 -7.10
C PRO A 221 8.85 -0.44 -8.53
N ALA A 222 8.02 -0.76 -9.52
CA ALA A 222 8.25 -0.33 -10.90
C ALA A 222 8.08 1.19 -11.04
N GLN A 223 8.85 1.83 -11.93
CA GLN A 223 8.77 3.27 -12.16
C GLN A 223 7.56 3.63 -13.04
N VAL A 224 6.43 3.86 -12.40
CA VAL A 224 5.14 4.04 -13.07
C VAL A 224 4.97 5.40 -13.78
N TYR A 225 5.77 6.42 -13.45
CA TYR A 225 5.49 7.83 -13.80
C TYR A 225 6.59 8.56 -14.60
N LEU A 226 7.70 7.94 -14.93
CA LEU A 226 8.88 8.63 -15.51
C LEU A 226 8.79 8.93 -17.01
N SER A 227 7.61 9.18 -17.59
CA SER A 227 7.62 9.89 -18.88
C SER A 227 7.88 11.37 -18.58
N ARG A 228 8.97 11.93 -19.13
CA ARG A 228 9.40 13.33 -18.97
C ARG A 228 8.31 14.39 -19.22
N ASN A 229 7.18 13.99 -19.82
CA ASN A 229 6.05 14.85 -20.17
C ASN A 229 4.83 14.74 -19.21
N CYS A 230 4.83 13.80 -18.26
CA CYS A 230 3.66 13.45 -17.43
C CYS A 230 3.48 14.28 -16.15
N VAL A 231 4.27 15.34 -15.94
CA VAL A 231 4.10 16.20 -14.75
C VAL A 231 2.80 17.00 -14.91
N PRO A 232 1.80 16.84 -14.03
CA PRO A 232 0.59 17.66 -14.10
C PRO A 232 0.96 19.12 -13.84
N THR A 233 0.47 20.03 -14.67
CA THR A 233 0.38 21.44 -14.28
C THR A 233 -0.65 21.53 -13.15
N LEU A 234 -0.19 21.76 -11.92
CA LEU A 234 -1.05 21.96 -10.75
C LEU A 234 -1.99 23.16 -10.96
N PRO A 235 -3.16 23.20 -10.29
CA PRO A 235 -4.04 24.36 -10.32
C PRO A 235 -3.25 25.56 -9.79
N LEU A 236 -3.16 26.61 -10.60
CA LEU A 236 -2.63 27.90 -10.21
C LEU A 236 -3.53 28.46 -9.11
N ASP A 237 -3.21 28.17 -7.84
CA ASP A 237 -3.76 28.94 -6.73
C ASP A 237 -3.34 30.40 -6.97
N GLY A 238 -4.35 31.23 -7.26
CA GLY A 238 -4.16 32.62 -7.61
C GLY A 238 -3.58 33.41 -6.45
N SER A 239 -2.24 33.49 -6.36
CA SER A 239 -1.52 34.62 -5.77
C SER A 239 0.01 34.56 -5.90
N SER A 240 0.63 33.54 -6.51
CA SER A 240 2.09 33.55 -6.72
C SER A 240 2.46 33.32 -8.18
N ASN A 241 2.98 34.36 -8.83
CA ASN A 241 3.70 34.29 -10.11
C ASN A 241 5.05 33.57 -9.94
N GLN A 242 5.02 32.29 -9.60
CA GLN A 242 6.18 31.42 -9.69
C GLN A 242 5.81 30.24 -10.58
N SER A 243 6.46 30.16 -11.74
CA SER A 243 6.48 28.96 -12.57
C SER A 243 7.03 27.81 -11.73
N VAL A 244 6.18 26.85 -11.38
CA VAL A 244 6.61 25.63 -10.69
C VAL A 244 7.54 24.87 -11.61
N ASP A 245 8.77 24.65 -11.15
CA ASP A 245 9.82 23.99 -11.93
C ASP A 245 9.48 22.50 -12.09
N THR A 246 9.47 22.00 -13.33
CA THR A 246 9.24 20.57 -13.62
C THR A 246 10.31 19.70 -12.97
N GLN A 247 11.47 20.28 -12.66
CA GLN A 247 12.56 19.64 -11.93
C GLN A 247 12.19 19.31 -10.48
N ASP A 248 11.42 20.17 -9.79
CA ASP A 248 10.99 19.94 -8.39
C ASP A 248 10.00 18.75 -8.28
N VAL A 249 9.15 18.55 -9.29
CA VAL A 249 8.22 17.42 -9.31
C VAL A 249 8.94 16.12 -9.61
N VAL A 250 9.90 16.14 -10.54
CA VAL A 250 10.81 15.01 -10.77
C VAL A 250 11.59 14.72 -9.50
N GLU A 251 12.08 15.72 -8.77
CA GLU A 251 12.77 15.55 -7.49
C GLU A 251 11.86 15.01 -6.39
N TRP A 252 10.58 15.40 -6.32
CA TRP A 252 9.62 14.85 -5.37
C TRP A 252 9.27 13.39 -5.69
N PHE A 253 9.04 13.05 -6.96
CA PHE A 253 8.81 11.67 -7.40
C PHE A 253 10.07 10.83 -7.22
N ASP A 254 11.24 11.35 -7.55
CA ASP A 254 12.52 10.75 -7.23
C ASP A 254 12.68 10.61 -5.72
N ALA A 255 12.19 11.55 -4.91
CA ALA A 255 12.24 11.45 -3.46
C ALA A 255 11.23 10.43 -2.92
N LEU A 256 10.08 10.25 -3.56
CA LEU A 256 9.07 9.24 -3.20
C LEU A 256 9.51 7.84 -3.66
N PHE A 257 10.05 7.71 -4.87
CA PHE A 257 10.66 6.49 -5.36
C PHE A 257 11.99 6.21 -4.67
N LYS A 258 12.80 7.22 -4.32
CA LYS A 258 13.93 7.07 -3.38
C LYS A 258 13.44 6.78 -1.98
N ALA A 259 12.26 7.22 -1.54
CA ALA A 259 11.73 6.87 -0.23
C ALA A 259 11.23 5.42 -0.21
N LEU A 260 10.46 4.99 -1.22
CA LEU A 260 9.95 3.63 -1.43
C LEU A 260 11.08 2.65 -1.76
N SER A 261 12.03 3.03 -2.62
CA SER A 261 13.26 2.26 -2.85
C SER A 261 14.25 2.40 -1.69
N SER A 262 14.19 3.45 -0.86
CA SER A 262 14.86 3.48 0.43
C SER A 262 14.09 2.70 1.48
N LEU A 263 12.83 2.34 1.27
CA LEU A 263 12.06 1.44 2.12
C LEU A 263 12.43 -0.01 1.78
N THR A 264 12.60 -0.34 0.50
CA THR A 264 13.25 -1.60 0.07
C THR A 264 14.73 -1.63 0.47
N ASN A 265 15.45 -0.52 0.31
CA ASN A 265 16.79 -0.29 0.88
C ASN A 265 16.76 0.16 2.36
N CYS A 266 15.65 0.09 3.10
CA CYS A 266 15.65 0.39 4.55
C CYS A 266 16.12 -0.82 5.34
N ARG A 267 16.45 -1.91 4.65
CA ARG A 267 17.46 -2.88 5.10
C ARG A 267 18.89 -2.33 5.10
N ARG A 268 19.16 -1.21 4.41
CA ARG A 268 20.23 -0.27 4.72
C ARG A 268 19.65 0.90 5.50
N THR A 269 19.33 0.59 6.74
CA THR A 269 19.29 1.59 7.81
C THR A 269 20.43 2.58 7.66
N LYS A 270 20.18 3.87 7.96
CA LYS A 270 21.17 4.96 8.02
C LYS A 270 22.13 4.73 9.20
N ILE A 271 22.77 3.57 9.21
CA ILE A 271 23.83 3.16 10.09
C ILE A 271 25.07 3.85 9.55
N THR A 272 25.42 4.98 10.15
CA THR A 272 26.78 5.50 10.05
C THR A 272 27.76 4.39 10.42
N ALA A 273 28.95 4.37 9.81
CA ALA A 273 29.98 3.37 10.12
C ALA A 273 30.20 3.18 11.63
N HIS A 274 30.08 4.29 12.38
CA HIS A 274 30.05 4.32 13.83
C HIS A 274 28.99 3.40 14.46
N LYS A 275 27.72 3.50 14.04
CA LYS A 275 26.61 2.65 14.52
C LYS A 275 26.81 1.17 14.17
N LYS A 276 27.47 0.87 13.04
CA LYS A 276 27.82 -0.49 12.62
C LYS A 276 28.88 -1.08 13.54
N LEU A 277 29.92 -0.31 13.85
CA LEU A 277 30.97 -0.67 14.79
C LEU A 277 30.41 -0.84 16.21
N SER A 278 29.48 0.02 16.64
CA SER A 278 28.82 -0.12 17.95
C SER A 278 28.03 -1.44 18.05
N PHE A 279 27.34 -1.83 16.98
CA PHE A 279 26.59 -3.09 16.90
C PHE A 279 27.51 -4.31 16.91
N VAL A 280 28.58 -4.30 16.11
CA VAL A 280 29.57 -5.40 16.07
C VAL A 280 30.33 -5.52 17.40
N ALA A 281 30.68 -4.38 18.01
CA ALA A 281 31.35 -4.33 19.30
C ALA A 281 30.47 -4.96 20.40
N TYR A 282 29.17 -4.61 20.42
CA TYR A 282 28.19 -5.23 21.32
C TYR A 282 28.05 -6.74 21.08
N TRP A 283 27.90 -7.17 19.82
CA TRP A 283 27.74 -8.58 19.47
C TRP A 283 28.95 -9.44 19.85
N ARG A 284 30.15 -8.87 19.80
CA ARG A 284 31.40 -9.53 20.22
C ARG A 284 31.76 -9.29 21.71
N GLY A 285 30.88 -8.66 22.49
CA GLY A 285 31.07 -8.47 23.93
C GLY A 285 32.06 -7.37 24.34
N TYR A 286 32.44 -6.47 23.43
CA TYR A 286 33.32 -5.35 23.74
C TYR A 286 32.55 -4.21 24.43
N LYS A 287 33.06 -3.75 25.58
CA LYS A 287 32.53 -2.56 26.27
C LYS A 287 33.02 -1.29 25.56
N VAL A 288 32.14 -0.63 24.81
CA VAL A 288 32.42 0.70 24.23
C VAL A 288 32.10 1.76 25.27
N LYS A 289 33.10 2.51 25.76
CA LYS A 289 32.90 3.73 26.56
C LYS A 289 32.52 4.87 25.62
N TYR A 290 31.33 5.43 25.79
CA TYR A 290 30.89 6.61 25.03
C TYR A 290 31.33 7.86 25.76
N ASP A 291 32.09 8.72 25.08
CA ASP A 291 32.42 10.05 25.58
C ASP A 291 31.34 11.04 25.13
N LYS A 292 30.57 11.58 26.09
CA LYS A 292 29.41 12.46 25.84
C LYS A 292 29.79 13.84 25.27
N SER A 293 31.07 14.10 25.05
CA SER A 293 31.61 15.39 24.58
C SER A 293 31.29 15.69 23.11
N THR A 294 30.94 14.69 22.30
CA THR A 294 30.76 14.84 20.84
C THR A 294 29.36 15.26 20.40
N GLU A 295 28.35 15.18 21.28
CA GLU A 295 26.95 15.45 20.92
C GLU A 295 26.60 16.95 20.89
N LYS A 296 27.47 17.84 21.39
CA LYS A 296 27.25 19.29 21.42
C LYS A 296 27.68 20.05 20.15
N LYS A 297 28.29 19.41 19.15
CA LYS A 297 28.81 20.12 17.96
C LYS A 297 27.86 20.16 16.76
N HIS A 298 26.68 19.54 16.83
CA HIS A 298 25.70 19.57 15.74
C HIS A 298 24.27 19.81 16.26
N LYS A 299 24.09 20.90 17.03
CA LYS A 299 22.80 21.57 17.18
C LYS A 299 22.87 22.93 16.51
#